data_AF-A0A834RQ72-F1
#
_entry.id   AF-A0A834RQ72-F1
#
_cell.length_a   1.000
_cell.length_b   1.000
_cell.length_c   1.000
_cell.angle_alpha   90.00
_cell.angle_beta   90.00
_cell.angle_gamma   90.00
#
_symmetry.space_group_name_H-M   'P 1'
#
loop_
_entity.id
_entity.type
_entity.pdbx_description
1 polymer ?
#
loop_
_entity_poly.entity_id
_entity_poly.type
_entity_poly.pdbx_seq_one_letter_code
_entity_poly.pdbx_strand_id
1 'polypeptide(L)'
;MEEPHFRYVVEAIEKSNVRLGVLMQAPELALSRGFDRQLFFKAKEGGAKFVKFLRELLQQRLKKGPAGPVKDIFSFLQQCKHPDSSTGLSPIEISTETATFIVAGTDTTSTAMASLSHYLSWSPRCYSRAREEVRTIFDSEGDIVFGPKLNSCVFLRACLDEALRITPPAGGPLWREVEIGGTQINGDYIPAGCEL
;
A
#
# COMPACT_ATOMS: atom_id res chain seq x y z
N MET A 1 -17.02 -1.69 1.81
CA MET A 1 -17.97 -0.73 2.44
C MET A 1 -19.42 -1.21 2.41
N GLU A 2 -19.76 -2.22 1.59
CA GLU A 2 -21.10 -2.80 1.50
C GLU A 2 -21.54 -3.48 2.81
N GLU A 3 -20.63 -4.17 3.49
CA GLU A 3 -20.89 -4.69 4.84
C GLU A 3 -20.66 -3.60 5.91
N PRO A 4 -21.69 -3.23 6.70
CA PRO A 4 -21.59 -2.18 7.72
C PRO A 4 -20.49 -2.45 8.77
N HIS A 5 -20.18 -3.73 9.00
CA HIS A 5 -19.20 -4.16 10.00
C HIS A 5 -17.78 -3.67 9.72
N PHE A 6 -17.39 -3.43 8.45
CA PHE A 6 -16.02 -3.03 8.09
C PHE A 6 -15.84 -1.52 7.86
N ARG A 7 -16.88 -0.70 8.09
CA ARG A 7 -16.78 0.76 7.86
C ARG A 7 -15.82 1.48 8.81
N TYR A 8 -15.52 0.88 9.98
CA TYR A 8 -14.56 1.45 10.95
C TYR A 8 -13.13 1.54 10.41
N VAL A 9 -12.79 0.82 9.34
CA VAL A 9 -11.43 0.75 8.80
C VAL A 9 -10.93 2.12 8.34
N VAL A 10 -11.79 2.92 7.71
CA VAL A 10 -11.43 4.26 7.23
C VAL A 10 -11.08 5.19 8.40
N GLU A 11 -11.94 5.20 9.44
CA GLU A 11 -11.67 5.99 10.65
C GLU A 11 -10.41 5.49 11.37
N ALA A 12 -10.19 4.17 11.43
CA ALA A 12 -9.00 3.59 12.03
C ALA A 12 -7.71 4.02 11.30
N ILE A 13 -7.72 4.05 9.96
CA ILE A 13 -6.60 4.53 9.14
C ILE A 13 -6.36 6.02 9.39
N GLU A 14 -7.41 6.84 9.38
CA GLU A 14 -7.29 8.29 9.66
C GLU A 14 -6.65 8.54 11.03
N LYS A 15 -7.14 7.87 12.09
CA LYS A 15 -6.55 8.01 13.43
C LYS A 15 -5.11 7.49 13.51
N SER A 16 -4.79 6.44 12.75
CA SER A 16 -3.41 5.94 12.64
C SER A 16 -2.50 6.98 11.96
N ASN A 17 -2.94 7.59 10.86
CA ASN A 17 -2.19 8.61 10.14
C ASN A 17 -1.96 9.86 10.99
N VAL A 18 -2.97 10.29 11.77
CA VAL A 18 -2.80 11.39 12.73
C VAL A 18 -1.75 11.05 13.79
N ARG A 19 -1.83 9.86 14.40
CA ARG A 19 -0.82 9.41 15.38
C ARG A 19 0.57 9.39 14.76
N LEU A 20 0.74 8.79 13.58
CA LEU A 20 2.03 8.71 12.89
C LEU A 20 2.56 10.10 12.55
N GLY A 21 1.73 10.98 12.00
CA GLY A 21 2.11 12.35 11.66
C GLY A 21 2.59 13.13 12.89
N VAL A 22 1.94 12.99 14.04
CA VAL A 22 2.38 13.63 15.28
C VAL A 22 3.71 13.03 15.78
N LEU A 23 3.85 11.70 15.78
CA LEU A 23 5.06 11.05 16.25
C LEU A 23 6.28 11.32 15.36
N MET A 24 6.09 11.58 14.07
CA MET A 24 7.17 12.04 13.18
C MET A 24 7.66 13.44 13.55
N GLN A 25 6.78 14.31 14.02
CA GLN A 25 7.13 15.70 14.39
C GLN A 25 7.60 15.82 15.85
N ALA A 26 7.20 14.90 16.72
CA ALA A 26 7.52 14.87 18.15
C ALA A 26 7.80 13.43 18.61
N PRO A 27 8.95 12.85 18.23
CA PRO A 27 9.30 11.45 18.55
C PRO A 27 9.45 11.21 20.07
N GLU A 28 9.67 12.25 20.87
CA GLU A 28 9.78 12.17 22.33
C GLU A 28 8.52 11.61 22.98
N LEU A 29 7.35 11.84 22.37
CA LEU A 29 6.06 11.31 22.82
C LEU A 29 6.01 9.77 22.77
N ALA A 30 6.75 9.15 21.84
CA ALA A 30 6.87 7.69 21.78
C ALA A 30 7.85 7.15 22.83
N LEU A 31 8.89 7.92 23.18
CA LEU A 31 9.90 7.53 24.17
C LEU A 31 9.35 7.55 25.61
N SER A 32 8.32 8.35 25.87
CA SER A 32 7.64 8.44 27.17
C SER A 32 6.73 7.25 27.51
N ARG A 33 7.30 6.04 27.63
CA ARG A 33 6.68 4.81 28.20
C ARG A 33 5.21 4.55 27.78
N GLY A 34 4.87 4.80 26.51
CA GLY A 34 3.52 4.55 25.97
C GLY A 34 2.49 5.65 26.22
N PHE A 35 2.92 6.87 26.55
CA PHE A 35 2.05 8.05 26.63
C PHE A 35 1.33 8.33 25.31
N ASP A 36 2.00 8.12 24.18
CA ASP A 36 1.40 8.18 22.85
C ASP A 36 0.16 7.28 22.72
N ARG A 37 0.16 6.10 23.35
CA ARG A 37 -0.96 5.15 23.31
C ARG A 37 -2.15 5.62 24.14
N GLN A 38 -1.93 6.46 25.15
CA GLN A 38 -2.99 7.10 25.92
C GLN A 38 -3.57 8.29 25.14
N LEU A 39 -2.70 9.11 24.56
CA LEU A 39 -3.09 10.28 23.76
C LEU A 39 -3.86 9.87 22.49
N PHE A 40 -3.43 8.78 21.84
CA PHE A 40 -4.00 8.27 20.60
C PHE A 40 -4.70 6.92 20.78
N PHE A 41 -5.52 6.79 21.83
CA PHE A 41 -6.21 5.53 22.14
C PHE A 41 -7.07 4.99 20.99
N LYS A 42 -7.73 5.86 20.21
CA LYS A 42 -8.52 5.45 19.02
C LYS A 42 -7.64 4.81 17.93
N ALA A 43 -6.42 5.32 17.73
CA ALA A 43 -5.48 4.73 16.80
C ALA A 43 -5.01 3.35 17.30
N LYS A 44 -4.77 3.22 18.61
CA LYS A 44 -4.45 1.93 19.25
C LYS A 44 -5.57 0.91 19.07
N GLU A 45 -6.82 1.29 19.33
CA GLU A 45 -7.98 0.41 19.14
C GLU A 45 -8.17 0.02 17.67
N GLY A 46 -8.04 0.98 16.75
CA GLY A 46 -8.09 0.75 15.31
C GLY A 46 -7.02 -0.25 14.84
N GLY A 47 -5.77 -0.05 15.27
CA GLY A 47 -4.67 -0.97 14.99
C GLY A 47 -4.91 -2.37 15.55
N ALA A 48 -5.44 -2.49 16.78
CA ALA A 48 -5.78 -3.78 17.37
C ALA A 48 -6.87 -4.53 16.59
N LYS A 49 -7.92 -3.81 16.14
CA LYS A 49 -8.97 -4.38 15.29
C LYS A 49 -8.43 -4.83 13.93
N PHE A 50 -7.56 -4.02 13.31
CA PHE A 50 -6.93 -4.37 12.04
C PHE A 50 -6.05 -5.62 12.14
N VAL A 51 -5.22 -5.72 13.20
CA VAL A 51 -4.42 -6.92 13.46
C VAL A 51 -5.30 -8.15 13.66
N LYS A 52 -6.44 -8.02 14.36
CA LYS A 52 -7.40 -9.11 14.53
C LYS A 52 -7.98 -9.57 13.18
N PHE A 53 -8.43 -8.63 12.37
CA PHE A 53 -8.94 -8.89 11.02
C PHE A 53 -7.91 -9.60 10.13
N LEU A 54 -6.66 -9.13 10.11
CA LEU A 54 -5.57 -9.76 9.37
C LEU A 54 -5.30 -11.20 9.83
N ARG A 55 -5.30 -11.45 11.14
CA ARG A 55 -5.13 -12.80 11.69
C ARG A 55 -6.26 -13.74 11.26
N GLU A 56 -7.50 -13.26 11.24
CA GLU A 56 -8.65 -14.05 10.78
C GLU A 56 -8.53 -14.40 9.29
N LEU A 57 -8.18 -13.44 8.43
CA LEU A 57 -7.93 -13.67 7.00
C LEU A 57 -6.81 -14.69 6.77
N LEU A 58 -5.70 -14.55 7.48
CA LEU A 58 -4.55 -15.44 7.38
C LEU A 58 -4.89 -16.86 7.82
N GLN A 59 -5.61 -17.01 8.94
CA GLN A 59 -6.06 -18.33 9.39
C GLN A 59 -6.98 -19.00 8.37
N GLN A 60 -7.90 -18.24 7.76
CA GLN A 60 -8.75 -18.77 6.70
C GLN A 60 -7.93 -19.19 5.47
N ARG A 61 -6.92 -18.40 5.09
CA ARG A 61 -6.04 -18.73 3.96
C ARG A 61 -5.16 -19.95 4.23
N LEU A 62 -4.61 -20.07 5.43
CA LEU A 62 -3.80 -21.21 5.87
C LEU A 62 -4.59 -22.53 5.86
N LYS A 63 -5.87 -22.49 6.26
CA LYS A 63 -6.76 -23.66 6.22
C LYS A 63 -6.96 -24.24 4.80
N LYS A 64 -6.79 -23.43 3.75
CA LYS A 64 -6.93 -23.87 2.35
C LYS A 64 -5.69 -24.61 1.80
N GLY A 65 -4.59 -24.64 2.55
CA GLY A 65 -3.34 -25.32 2.19
C GLY A 65 -2.54 -24.63 1.06
N PRO A 66 -1.28 -25.05 0.85
CA PRO A 66 -0.38 -24.49 -0.17
C PRO A 66 -0.65 -25.01 -1.60
N ALA A 67 -1.42 -26.10 -1.74
CA ALA A 67 -1.69 -26.79 -3.00
C ALA A 67 -3.06 -26.44 -3.61
N GLY A 68 -3.67 -25.33 -3.18
CA GLY A 68 -4.89 -24.84 -3.82
C GLY A 68 -4.64 -24.45 -5.28
N PRO A 69 -5.69 -24.42 -6.14
CA PRO A 69 -5.56 -24.02 -7.55
C PRO A 69 -5.10 -22.56 -7.73
N VAL A 70 -5.16 -21.75 -6.68
CA VAL A 70 -4.82 -20.33 -6.69
C VAL A 70 -3.33 -20.15 -6.35
N LYS A 71 -2.55 -19.71 -7.34
CA LYS A 71 -1.18 -19.20 -7.15
C LYS A 71 -1.26 -17.71 -6.80
N ASP A 72 -1.23 -17.39 -5.52
CA ASP A 72 -1.19 -16.02 -5.01
C ASP A 72 0.15 -15.73 -4.31
N ILE A 73 0.38 -14.46 -3.95
CA ILE A 73 1.59 -14.01 -3.23
C ILE A 73 1.82 -14.85 -1.96
N PHE A 74 0.75 -15.25 -1.27
CA PHE A 74 0.84 -16.07 -0.07
C PHE A 74 1.41 -17.46 -0.35
N SER A 75 0.97 -18.12 -1.42
CA SER A 75 1.54 -19.40 -1.87
C SER A 75 3.03 -19.27 -2.18
N PHE A 76 3.49 -18.14 -2.73
CA PHE A 76 4.91 -17.87 -2.96
C PHE A 76 5.68 -17.67 -1.65
N LEU A 77 5.16 -16.90 -0.70
CA LEU A 77 5.80 -16.69 0.62
C LEU A 77 5.98 -18.01 1.38
N GLN A 78 4.99 -18.92 1.32
CA GLN A 78 5.08 -20.23 1.96
C GLN A 78 6.15 -21.14 1.35
N GLN A 79 6.50 -20.93 0.09
CA GLN A 79 7.47 -21.73 -0.66
C GLN A 79 8.85 -21.08 -0.71
N CYS A 80 8.95 -19.79 -0.35
CA CYS A 80 10.22 -19.07 -0.29
C CYS A 80 11.16 -19.69 0.75
N LYS A 81 12.42 -19.86 0.35
CA LYS A 81 13.52 -20.32 1.20
C LYS A 81 14.68 -19.35 1.07
N HIS A 82 15.36 -19.12 2.19
CA HIS A 82 16.59 -18.35 2.20
C HIS A 82 17.66 -19.08 1.34
N PRO A 83 18.39 -18.37 0.46
CA PRO A 83 19.34 -18.99 -0.47
C PRO A 83 20.44 -19.78 0.27
N ASP A 84 20.94 -19.26 1.39
CA ASP A 84 22.09 -19.85 2.07
C ASP A 84 21.74 -20.92 3.12
N SER A 85 20.57 -20.84 3.76
CA SER A 85 20.20 -21.71 4.88
C SER A 85 19.06 -22.67 4.54
N SER A 86 18.45 -22.55 3.36
CA SER A 86 17.23 -23.30 2.96
C SER A 86 16.05 -23.18 3.95
N THR A 87 16.11 -22.24 4.90
CA THR A 87 15.06 -21.98 5.88
C THR A 87 13.96 -21.15 5.24
N GLY A 88 12.70 -21.58 5.40
CA GLY A 88 11.55 -20.79 4.99
C GLY A 88 11.16 -19.74 6.02
N LEU A 89 10.25 -18.85 5.62
CA LEU A 89 9.66 -17.89 6.54
C LEU A 89 8.79 -18.60 7.60
N SER A 90 8.90 -18.16 8.84
CA SER A 90 8.04 -18.60 9.93
C SER A 90 6.59 -18.12 9.73
N PRO A 91 5.59 -18.74 10.39
CA PRO A 91 4.20 -18.30 10.28
C PRO A 91 3.98 -16.84 10.69
N ILE A 92 4.79 -16.31 11.63
CA ILE A 92 4.68 -14.93 12.09
C ILE A 92 5.29 -13.94 11.08
N GLU A 93 6.38 -14.31 10.42
CA GLU A 93 6.97 -13.51 9.34
C GLU A 93 6.04 -13.48 8.14
N ILE A 94 5.51 -14.63 7.72
CA ILE A 94 4.51 -14.72 6.64
C ILE A 94 3.29 -13.84 6.97
N SER A 95 2.81 -13.89 8.22
CA SER A 95 1.69 -13.06 8.69
C SER A 95 2.01 -11.57 8.60
N THR A 96 3.24 -11.19 8.93
CA THR A 96 3.67 -9.78 8.95
C THR A 96 3.83 -9.25 7.52
N GLU A 97 4.49 -10.00 6.64
CA GLU A 97 4.63 -9.65 5.23
C GLU A 97 3.27 -9.54 4.52
N THR A 98 2.34 -10.45 4.83
CA THR A 98 0.99 -10.39 4.27
C THR A 98 0.26 -9.12 4.70
N ALA A 99 0.41 -8.71 5.96
CA ALA A 99 -0.14 -7.45 6.45
C ALA A 99 0.41 -6.26 5.67
N THR A 100 1.73 -6.23 5.45
CA THR A 100 2.43 -5.22 4.65
C THR A 100 1.86 -5.15 3.23
N PHE A 101 1.71 -6.28 2.54
CA PHE A 101 1.17 -6.30 1.18
C PHE A 101 -0.27 -5.80 1.09
N ILE A 102 -1.12 -6.17 2.06
CA ILE A 102 -2.51 -5.70 2.10
C ILE A 102 -2.56 -4.18 2.27
N VAL A 103 -1.80 -3.64 3.21
CA VAL A 103 -1.78 -2.18 3.45
C VAL A 103 -1.21 -1.45 2.24
N ALA A 104 -0.03 -1.84 1.79
CA ALA A 104 0.67 -1.17 0.69
C ALA A 104 -0.12 -1.23 -0.63
N GLY A 105 -0.73 -2.37 -0.95
CA GLY A 105 -1.47 -2.55 -2.19
C GLY A 105 -2.87 -1.92 -2.18
N THR A 106 -3.54 -1.89 -1.03
CA THR A 106 -4.94 -1.40 -0.95
C THR A 106 -5.02 0.11 -0.94
N ASP A 107 -4.26 0.77 -0.05
CA ASP A 107 -4.39 2.22 0.16
C ASP A 107 -3.87 3.01 -1.04
N THR A 108 -2.72 2.61 -1.58
CA THR A 108 -2.11 3.29 -2.74
C THR A 108 -2.95 3.17 -4.00
N THR A 109 -3.40 1.95 -4.32
CA THR A 109 -4.21 1.69 -5.52
C THR A 109 -5.58 2.33 -5.43
N SER A 110 -6.24 2.27 -4.27
CA SER A 110 -7.55 2.90 -4.09
C SER A 110 -7.46 4.42 -4.20
N THR A 111 -6.43 5.04 -3.63
CA THR A 111 -6.16 6.47 -3.77
C THR A 111 -5.89 6.86 -5.22
N ALA A 112 -5.12 6.07 -5.97
CA ALA A 112 -4.88 6.32 -7.39
C ALA A 112 -6.18 6.26 -8.22
N MET A 113 -7.01 5.24 -8.00
CA MET A 113 -8.31 5.09 -8.69
C MET A 113 -9.30 6.20 -8.34
N ALA A 114 -9.36 6.58 -7.05
CA ALA A 114 -10.21 7.67 -6.59
C ALA A 114 -9.79 9.01 -7.21
N SER A 115 -8.48 9.28 -7.24
CA SER A 115 -7.91 10.50 -7.84
C SER A 115 -8.18 10.58 -9.34
N LEU A 116 -7.94 9.48 -10.08
CA LEU A 116 -8.24 9.41 -11.51
C LEU A 116 -9.73 9.67 -11.78
N SER A 117 -10.62 9.03 -11.02
CA SER A 117 -12.07 9.21 -11.16
C SER A 117 -12.49 10.63 -10.86
N HIS A 118 -11.95 11.24 -9.80
CA HIS A 118 -12.18 12.62 -9.43
C HIS A 118 -11.80 13.57 -10.58
N TYR A 119 -10.57 13.52 -11.08
CA TYR A 119 -10.12 14.43 -12.14
C TYR A 119 -10.86 14.24 -13.47
N LEU A 120 -11.16 12.99 -13.85
CA LEU A 120 -11.93 12.72 -15.07
C LEU A 120 -13.37 13.25 -14.96
N SER A 121 -14.02 13.12 -13.80
CA SER A 121 -15.38 13.64 -13.61
C SER A 121 -15.48 15.16 -13.76
N TRP A 122 -14.40 15.89 -13.47
CA TRP A 122 -14.31 17.34 -13.61
C TRP A 122 -13.78 17.81 -14.96
N SER A 123 -13.31 16.89 -15.82
CA SER A 123 -12.79 17.20 -17.15
C SER A 123 -13.55 16.43 -18.23
N PRO A 124 -14.72 16.93 -18.68
CA PRO A 124 -15.53 16.27 -19.70
C PRO A 124 -14.75 15.95 -20.98
N ARG A 125 -13.82 16.84 -21.38
CA ARG A 125 -12.95 16.63 -22.54
C ARG A 125 -12.02 15.42 -22.36
N CYS A 126 -11.34 15.33 -21.22
CA CYS A 126 -10.43 14.21 -20.97
C CYS A 126 -11.21 12.91 -20.79
N TYR A 127 -12.34 12.95 -20.06
CA TYR A 127 -13.21 11.80 -19.91
C TYR A 127 -13.70 11.26 -21.26
N SER A 128 -14.24 12.11 -22.13
CA SER A 128 -14.74 11.67 -23.45
C SER A 128 -13.64 11.02 -24.28
N ARG A 129 -12.44 11.60 -24.31
CA ARG A 129 -11.31 11.06 -25.09
C ARG A 129 -10.80 9.73 -24.52
N ALA A 130 -10.67 9.60 -23.20
CA ALA A 130 -10.26 8.34 -22.57
C ALA A 130 -11.32 7.24 -22.74
N ARG A 131 -12.61 7.61 -22.62
CA ARG A 131 -13.74 6.71 -22.87
C ARG A 131 -13.74 6.22 -24.32
N GLU A 132 -13.55 7.12 -25.28
CA GLU A 132 -13.50 6.78 -26.71
C GLU A 132 -12.34 5.82 -26.99
N GLU A 133 -11.12 6.13 -26.50
CA GLU A 133 -9.96 5.26 -26.66
C GLU A 133 -10.24 3.82 -26.16
N VAL A 134 -10.75 3.67 -24.94
CA VAL A 134 -11.06 2.35 -24.37
C VAL A 134 -12.15 1.63 -25.18
N ARG A 135 -13.21 2.33 -25.57
CA ARG A 135 -14.35 1.73 -26.30
C ARG A 135 -14.03 1.42 -27.76
N THR A 136 -13.03 2.07 -28.35
CA THR A 136 -12.52 1.73 -29.69
C THR A 136 -11.58 0.54 -29.65
N ILE A 137 -10.80 0.38 -28.58
CA ILE A 137 -9.85 -0.73 -28.46
C ILE A 137 -10.55 -2.02 -28.03
N PHE A 138 -11.51 -1.97 -27.10
CA PHE A 138 -12.15 -3.15 -26.53
C PHE A 138 -13.65 -3.22 -26.83
N ASP A 139 -14.09 -4.39 -27.31
CA ASP A 139 -15.50 -4.66 -27.62
C ASP A 139 -16.31 -5.03 -26.36
N SER A 140 -15.66 -5.73 -25.42
CA SER A 140 -16.25 -6.15 -24.15
C SER A 140 -15.28 -5.98 -22.97
N GLU A 141 -15.83 -6.00 -21.75
CA GLU A 141 -15.01 -6.00 -20.52
C GLU A 141 -14.10 -7.21 -20.44
N GLY A 142 -14.55 -8.38 -20.91
CA GLY A 142 -13.76 -9.62 -20.89
C GLY A 142 -12.52 -9.59 -21.78
N ASP A 143 -12.44 -8.64 -22.72
CA ASP A 143 -11.28 -8.45 -23.60
C ASP A 143 -10.15 -7.66 -22.93
N ILE A 144 -10.42 -7.04 -21.77
CA ILE A 144 -9.46 -6.23 -21.04
C ILE A 144 -8.55 -7.15 -20.23
N VAL A 145 -7.41 -7.51 -20.84
CA VAL A 145 -6.38 -8.34 -20.22
C VAL A 145 -5.01 -7.67 -20.32
N PHE A 146 -4.09 -8.08 -19.46
CA PHE A 146 -2.69 -7.64 -19.55
C PHE A 146 -2.11 -8.01 -20.92
N GLY A 147 -1.46 -7.06 -21.56
CA GLY A 147 -0.80 -7.28 -22.84
C GLY A 147 -0.70 -6.04 -23.71
N PRO A 148 -0.23 -6.20 -24.96
CA PRO A 148 -0.01 -5.09 -25.88
C PRO A 148 -1.26 -4.24 -26.14
N LYS A 149 -2.44 -4.86 -26.17
CA LYS A 149 -3.73 -4.18 -26.41
C LYS A 149 -4.13 -3.23 -25.27
N LEU A 150 -3.89 -3.61 -24.01
CA LEU A 150 -4.07 -2.70 -22.88
C LEU A 150 -2.99 -1.62 -22.87
N ASN A 151 -1.76 -1.97 -23.22
CA ASN A 151 -0.65 -1.02 -23.30
C ASN A 151 -0.83 0.03 -24.42
N SER A 152 -1.71 -0.21 -25.41
CA SER A 152 -2.03 0.78 -26.45
C SER A 152 -3.03 1.86 -26.00
N CYS A 153 -3.59 1.77 -24.78
CA CYS A 153 -4.42 2.84 -24.19
C CYS A 153 -3.54 3.98 -23.66
N VAL A 154 -2.85 4.68 -24.56
CA VAL A 154 -1.83 5.68 -24.22
C VAL A 154 -2.45 6.89 -23.53
N PHE A 155 -3.64 7.32 -23.95
CA PHE A 155 -4.29 8.49 -23.36
C PHE A 155 -4.86 8.20 -21.97
N LEU A 156 -5.52 7.05 -21.77
CA LEU A 156 -5.93 6.60 -20.45
C LEU A 156 -4.73 6.50 -19.50
N ARG A 157 -3.61 5.95 -19.98
CA ARG A 157 -2.37 5.89 -19.20
C ARG A 157 -1.87 7.28 -18.83
N ALA A 158 -1.86 8.23 -19.77
CA ALA A 158 -1.50 9.61 -19.49
C ALA A 158 -2.42 10.26 -18.45
N CYS A 159 -3.73 9.97 -18.46
CA CYS A 159 -4.66 10.44 -17.42
C CYS A 159 -4.32 9.87 -16.04
N LEU A 160 -3.95 8.59 -15.96
CA LEU A 160 -3.51 7.95 -14.72
C LEU A 160 -2.20 8.57 -14.21
N ASP A 161 -1.21 8.73 -15.08
CA ASP A 161 0.08 9.32 -14.73
C ASP A 161 -0.09 10.78 -14.25
N GLU A 162 -0.97 11.56 -14.88
CA GLU A 162 -1.29 12.93 -14.44
C GLU A 162 -2.04 12.95 -13.10
N ALA A 163 -2.96 12.02 -12.86
CA ALA A 163 -3.62 11.88 -11.57
C ALA A 163 -2.61 11.56 -10.45
N LEU A 164 -1.65 10.67 -10.71
CA LEU A 164 -0.57 10.35 -9.78
C LEU A 164 0.41 11.52 -9.57
N ARG A 165 0.64 12.35 -10.60
CA ARG A 165 1.46 13.56 -10.49
C ARG A 165 0.82 14.60 -9.57
N ILE A 166 -0.50 14.78 -9.64
CA ILE A 166 -1.23 15.79 -8.85
C ILE A 166 -1.54 15.29 -7.44
N THR A 167 -2.01 14.05 -7.31
CA THR A 167 -2.33 13.40 -6.03
C THR A 167 -1.56 12.09 -5.90
N PRO A 168 -0.26 12.14 -5.54
CA PRO A 168 0.53 10.94 -5.32
C PRO A 168 0.02 10.21 -4.08
N PRO A 169 -0.32 8.90 -4.17
CA PRO A 169 -0.77 8.13 -3.01
C PRO A 169 0.26 8.04 -1.89
N ALA A 170 1.55 8.08 -2.25
CA ALA A 170 2.67 8.16 -1.31
C ALA A 170 3.41 9.49 -1.52
N GLY A 171 2.95 10.55 -0.83
CA GLY A 171 3.51 11.91 -0.95
C GLY A 171 4.69 12.21 0.00
N GLY A 172 5.00 11.32 0.93
CA GLY A 172 6.12 11.46 1.86
C GLY A 172 7.42 10.83 1.35
N PRO A 173 8.59 11.30 1.83
CA PRO A 173 9.86 10.65 1.54
C PRO A 173 9.90 9.23 2.12
N LEU A 174 10.50 8.30 1.38
CA LEU A 174 10.86 6.99 1.90
C LEU A 174 12.25 7.11 2.52
N TRP A 175 12.29 7.47 3.80
CA TRP A 175 13.54 7.71 4.51
C TRP A 175 14.52 6.55 4.36
N ARG A 176 15.80 6.88 4.17
CA ARG A 176 16.93 5.94 4.16
C ARG A 176 17.92 6.35 5.23
N GLU A 177 18.43 5.38 5.97
CA GLU A 177 19.51 5.62 6.92
C GLU A 177 20.86 5.52 6.20
N VAL A 178 21.73 6.49 6.41
CA VAL A 178 23.10 6.45 5.88
C VAL A 178 23.89 5.36 6.58
N GLU A 179 24.39 4.42 5.79
CA GLU A 179 25.18 3.29 6.27
C GLU A 179 26.50 3.70 6.93
N ILE A 180 27.11 2.74 7.62
CA ILE A 180 28.43 2.89 8.25
C ILE A 180 29.46 3.31 7.18
N GLY A 181 30.18 4.39 7.47
CA GLY A 181 31.14 5.01 6.54
C GLY A 181 30.67 6.37 6.01
N GLY A 182 29.38 6.70 6.15
CA GLY A 182 28.80 7.92 5.60
C GLY A 182 28.67 7.87 4.08
N THR A 183 28.17 8.96 3.49
CA THR A 183 28.03 9.08 2.03
C THR A 183 28.36 10.50 1.57
N GLN A 184 28.64 10.68 0.28
CA GLN A 184 28.75 12.01 -0.33
C GLN A 184 27.58 12.24 -1.27
N ILE A 185 26.86 13.35 -1.08
CA ILE A 185 25.77 13.79 -1.96
C ILE A 185 26.06 15.22 -2.38
N ASN A 186 26.15 15.46 -3.69
CA ASN A 186 26.45 16.78 -4.26
C ASN A 186 27.73 17.46 -3.71
N GLY A 187 28.71 16.66 -3.28
CA GLY A 187 29.97 17.16 -2.70
C GLY A 187 29.95 17.36 -1.19
N ASP A 188 28.78 17.26 -0.55
CA ASP A 188 28.64 17.31 0.90
C ASP A 188 28.74 15.92 1.51
N TYR A 189 29.53 15.79 2.57
CA TYR A 189 29.63 14.55 3.35
C TYR A 189 28.50 14.46 4.37
N ILE A 190 27.77 13.35 4.35
CA ILE A 190 26.68 13.05 5.27
C ILE A 190 27.13 11.87 6.14
N PRO A 191 27.14 12.02 7.48
CA PRO A 191 27.61 10.98 8.38
C PRO A 191 26.62 9.80 8.48
N ALA A 192 27.14 8.66 8.93
CA ALA A 192 26.33 7.48 9.23
C ALA A 192 25.25 7.77 10.28
N GLY A 193 24.08 7.14 10.15
CA GLY A 193 22.94 7.31 11.04
C GLY A 193 22.05 8.54 10.75
N CYS A 194 22.37 9.34 9.74
CA CYS A 194 21.45 10.37 9.24
C CYS A 194 20.32 9.73 8.41
N GLU A 195 19.09 10.25 8.56
CA GLU A 195 17.95 9.92 7.70
C GLU A 195 17.89 10.87 6.49
N LEU A 196 17.74 10.30 5.29
CA LEU A 196 17.65 10.99 3.99
C LEU A 196 16.33 10.69 3.27
#